data_AF-A0A7Y2A8B0-F1
#
_entry.id   AF-A0A7Y2A8B0-F1
#
_cell.length_a   1.000
_cell.length_b   1.000
_cell.length_c   1.000
_cell.angle_alpha   90.00
_cell.angle_beta   90.00
_cell.angle_gamma   90.00
#
_symmetry.space_group_name_H-M   'P 1'
#
loop_
_entity.id
_entity.type
_entity.pdbx_description
1 polymer ?
#
loop_
_entity_poly.entity_id
_entity_poly.type
_entity_poly.pdbx_seq_one_letter_code
_entity_poly.pdbx_strand_id
1 'polypeptide(L)'
;MKSLLPYHQFGHKLSTSLLGIFLFFLIGFSASAQGPGCPNVNAGNDVDLPCEESCTDLTATFLETGETTTYDVSAIDYAPPFPFTGGTSVSVNTDDVWSDVINIPFDFCFFGEARSEMIIGSNGVVAFDFTNTNTTPGGFCQWSFE
;
A
#
# COMPACT_ATOMS: atom_id res chain seq x y z
N MET A 1 -17.42 -32.67 61.06
CA MET A 1 -16.13 -32.12 60.61
C MET A 1 -16.15 -32.10 59.08
N LYS A 2 -16.16 -30.88 58.51
CA LYS A 2 -15.88 -30.47 57.11
C LYS A 2 -16.58 -31.20 55.94
N SER A 3 -17.60 -30.54 55.40
CA SER A 3 -18.12 -30.77 54.04
C SER A 3 -17.14 -30.22 52.99
N LEU A 4 -16.77 -31.03 52.00
CA LEU A 4 -15.98 -30.60 50.84
C LEU A 4 -16.92 -30.45 49.62
N LEU A 5 -17.10 -29.23 49.14
CA LEU A 5 -17.70 -28.93 47.84
C LEU A 5 -16.62 -29.07 46.73
N PRO A 6 -16.94 -29.59 45.54
CA PRO A 6 -15.96 -29.82 44.49
C PRO A 6 -15.60 -28.53 43.73
N TYR A 7 -14.32 -28.21 43.75
CA TYR A 7 -13.65 -27.05 43.12
C TYR A 7 -13.60 -27.10 41.56
N HIS A 8 -14.09 -28.17 40.92
CA HIS A 8 -13.78 -28.47 39.51
C HIS A 8 -14.75 -27.85 38.47
N GLN A 9 -15.66 -26.95 38.84
CA GLN A 9 -16.66 -26.37 37.91
C GLN A 9 -16.51 -24.85 37.70
N PHE A 10 -15.50 -24.21 38.31
CA PHE A 10 -15.38 -22.75 38.30
C PHE A 10 -14.49 -22.20 37.17
N GLY A 11 -13.51 -22.96 36.68
CA GLY A 11 -12.53 -22.48 35.67
C GLY A 11 -13.04 -22.35 34.23
N HIS A 12 -13.94 -23.25 33.79
CA HIS A 12 -14.45 -23.23 32.41
C HIS A 12 -15.42 -22.07 32.13
N LYS A 13 -16.19 -21.63 33.14
CA LYS A 13 -17.17 -20.53 32.98
C LYS A 13 -16.51 -19.15 32.86
N LEU A 14 -15.34 -18.97 33.46
CA LEU A 14 -14.62 -17.70 33.44
C LEU A 14 -13.97 -17.45 32.06
N SER A 15 -13.42 -18.49 31.44
CA SER A 15 -12.75 -18.43 30.13
C SER A 15 -13.72 -18.15 28.97
N THR A 16 -14.88 -18.81 28.92
CA THR A 16 -15.89 -18.56 27.88
C THR A 16 -16.52 -17.18 28.00
N SER A 17 -16.66 -16.65 29.23
CA SER A 17 -17.22 -15.32 29.45
C SER A 17 -16.26 -14.20 29.04
N LEU A 18 -14.94 -14.38 29.24
CA LEU A 18 -13.93 -13.43 28.76
C LEU A 18 -13.81 -13.42 27.22
N LEU A 19 -13.91 -14.60 26.58
CA LEU A 19 -13.93 -14.69 25.12
C LEU A 19 -15.17 -14.00 24.53
N GLY A 20 -16.33 -14.14 25.18
CA GLY A 20 -17.56 -13.46 24.80
C GLY A 20 -17.47 -11.94 24.91
N ILE A 21 -16.85 -11.42 25.98
CA ILE A 21 -16.61 -9.98 26.16
C ILE A 21 -15.65 -9.44 25.09
N PHE A 22 -14.58 -10.19 24.77
CA PHE A 22 -13.62 -9.81 23.73
C PHE A 22 -14.26 -9.77 22.33
N LEU A 23 -15.11 -10.75 21.98
CA LEU A 23 -15.87 -10.72 20.72
C LEU A 23 -16.90 -9.58 20.69
N PHE A 24 -17.51 -9.23 21.82
CA PHE A 24 -18.47 -8.11 21.90
C PHE A 24 -17.78 -6.75 21.65
N PHE A 25 -16.53 -6.59 22.08
CA PHE A 25 -15.72 -5.38 21.79
C PHE A 25 -15.24 -5.31 20.33
N LEU A 26 -15.11 -6.44 19.62
CA LEU A 26 -14.70 -6.47 18.21
C LEU A 26 -15.82 -6.07 17.23
N ILE A 27 -17.10 -6.13 17.64
CA ILE A 27 -18.25 -5.82 16.77
C ILE A 27 -18.63 -4.32 16.85
N GLY A 28 -17.99 -3.55 17.74
CA GLY A 28 -18.36 -2.16 18.04
C GLY A 28 -17.76 -1.07 17.14
N PHE A 29 -16.82 -1.39 16.24
CA PHE A 29 -16.24 -0.39 15.35
C PHE A 29 -17.10 -0.20 14.10
N SER A 30 -18.09 0.67 14.18
CA SER A 30 -18.66 1.30 12.99
C SER A 30 -17.64 2.32 12.47
N ALA A 31 -16.83 1.92 11.49
CA ALA A 31 -15.97 2.86 10.76
C ALA A 31 -16.86 3.71 9.83
N SER A 32 -17.22 4.91 10.26
CA SER A 32 -17.88 5.91 9.41
C SER A 32 -16.82 6.59 8.52
N ALA A 33 -16.30 5.86 7.53
CA ALA A 33 -15.43 6.41 6.49
C ALA A 33 -16.17 6.68 5.17
N GLN A 34 -17.51 6.64 5.20
CA GLN A 34 -18.30 6.90 4.01
C GLN A 34 -18.40 8.41 3.87
N GLY A 35 -17.60 8.99 2.97
CA GLY A 35 -17.79 10.36 2.51
C GLY A 35 -19.23 10.56 2.01
N PRO A 36 -19.65 11.80 1.72
CA PRO A 36 -21.07 12.18 1.49
C PRO A 36 -21.82 11.38 0.41
N GLY A 37 -21.16 10.50 -0.34
CA GLY A 37 -21.69 9.62 -1.37
C GLY A 37 -20.81 9.70 -2.62
N CYS A 38 -21.17 8.97 -3.67
CA CYS A 38 -20.57 9.21 -4.99
C CYS A 38 -21.00 10.60 -5.49
N PRO A 39 -20.09 11.43 -6.02
CA PRO A 39 -20.44 12.73 -6.59
C PRO A 39 -21.58 12.60 -7.61
N ASN A 40 -22.61 13.44 -7.48
CA ASN A 40 -23.75 13.47 -8.38
C ASN A 40 -24.20 14.91 -8.64
N VAL A 41 -24.71 15.15 -9.86
CA VAL A 41 -25.38 16.39 -10.26
C VAL A 41 -26.75 16.02 -10.83
N ASN A 42 -27.79 16.70 -10.37
CA ASN A 42 -29.17 16.54 -10.81
C ASN A 42 -29.69 17.87 -11.34
N ALA A 43 -29.93 17.92 -12.65
CA ALA A 43 -30.45 19.09 -13.36
C ALA A 43 -32.00 19.13 -13.44
N GLY A 44 -32.69 18.22 -12.74
CA GLY A 44 -34.14 18.10 -12.81
C GLY A 44 -34.60 17.35 -14.05
N ASN A 45 -35.88 17.50 -14.40
CA ASN A 45 -36.48 16.87 -15.57
C ASN A 45 -36.17 17.66 -16.84
N ASP A 46 -36.25 17.00 -17.99
CA ASP A 46 -36.13 17.63 -19.30
C ASP A 46 -37.16 18.75 -19.49
N VAL A 47 -36.73 19.83 -20.15
CA VAL A 47 -37.56 21.00 -20.44
C VAL A 47 -37.48 21.30 -21.94
N ASP A 48 -38.63 21.45 -22.58
CA ASP A 48 -38.73 21.88 -23.97
C ASP A 48 -38.76 23.41 -24.06
N LEU A 49 -37.88 23.99 -24.88
CA LEU A 49 -37.83 25.42 -25.12
C LEU A 49 -38.29 25.75 -26.54
N PRO A 50 -39.22 26.71 -26.72
CA PRO A 50 -39.66 27.12 -28.05
C PRO A 50 -38.55 27.88 -28.77
N CYS A 51 -38.49 27.76 -30.11
CA CYS A 51 -37.40 28.32 -30.93
C CYS A 51 -37.25 29.86 -30.88
N GLU A 52 -38.23 30.56 -30.30
CA GLU A 52 -38.27 32.02 -30.17
C GLU A 52 -37.67 32.50 -28.83
N GLU A 53 -37.44 31.59 -27.87
CA GLU A 53 -36.77 31.88 -26.60
C GLU A 53 -35.25 31.86 -26.82
N SER A 54 -34.63 33.04 -26.79
CA SER A 54 -33.18 33.17 -26.99
C SER A 54 -32.34 32.90 -25.74
N CYS A 55 -32.98 32.79 -24.57
CA CYS A 55 -32.31 32.60 -23.28
C CYS A 55 -33.12 31.68 -22.37
N THR A 56 -32.44 30.89 -21.53
CA THR A 56 -33.06 30.09 -20.47
C THR A 56 -32.11 30.00 -19.29
N ASP A 57 -32.65 29.85 -18.08
CA ASP A 57 -31.85 29.62 -16.87
C ASP A 57 -31.82 28.12 -16.56
N LEU A 58 -30.62 27.54 -16.57
CA LEU A 58 -30.40 26.15 -16.15
C LEU A 58 -30.07 26.11 -14.67
N THR A 59 -30.74 25.24 -13.92
CA THR A 59 -30.45 25.01 -12.51
C THR A 59 -30.12 23.54 -12.28
N ALA A 60 -29.21 23.28 -11.34
CA ALA A 60 -28.87 21.94 -10.93
C ALA A 60 -28.56 21.92 -9.44
N THR A 61 -28.86 20.79 -8.81
CA THR A 61 -28.41 20.47 -7.46
C THR A 61 -27.26 19.48 -7.56
N PHE A 62 -26.29 19.56 -6.67
CA PHE A 62 -25.15 18.63 -6.66
C PHE A 62 -24.86 18.17 -5.24
N LEU A 63 -24.22 17.01 -5.12
CA LEU A 63 -23.72 16.53 -3.85
C LEU A 63 -22.51 17.36 -3.42
N GLU A 64 -22.61 18.07 -2.30
CA GLU A 64 -21.50 18.79 -1.70
C GLU A 64 -20.47 17.80 -1.14
N THR A 65 -19.32 17.68 -1.81
CA THR A 65 -18.27 16.71 -1.43
C THR A 65 -17.38 17.20 -0.30
N GLY A 66 -17.72 18.35 0.30
CA GLY A 66 -16.87 19.06 1.26
C GLY A 66 -15.78 19.87 0.57
N GLU A 67 -15.54 21.07 1.07
CA GLU A 67 -14.44 21.95 0.64
C GLU A 67 -13.13 21.52 1.31
N THR A 68 -12.04 21.37 0.55
CA THR A 68 -10.70 21.10 1.11
C THR A 68 -10.05 22.36 1.69
N THR A 69 -10.79 23.13 2.48
CA THR A 69 -10.32 24.42 3.05
C THR A 69 -9.59 24.24 4.38
N THR A 70 -9.73 23.08 5.03
CA THR A 70 -9.09 22.79 6.31
C THR A 70 -8.42 21.43 6.24
N TYR A 71 -7.12 21.39 6.56
CA TYR A 71 -6.34 20.18 6.75
C TYR A 71 -5.72 20.24 8.15
N ASP A 72 -5.75 19.13 8.87
CA ASP A 72 -5.00 18.98 10.12
C ASP A 72 -3.72 18.21 9.83
N VAL A 73 -2.59 18.80 10.19
CA VAL A 73 -1.29 18.11 10.17
C VAL A 73 -1.05 17.56 11.56
N SER A 74 -0.90 16.24 11.66
CA SER A 74 -0.39 15.59 12.86
C SER A 74 0.92 14.88 12.54
N ALA A 75 1.87 14.97 13.45
CA ALA A 75 3.08 14.17 13.36
C ALA A 75 2.72 12.72 13.70
N ILE A 76 3.18 11.79 12.87
CA ILE A 76 3.21 10.37 13.21
C ILE A 76 4.59 10.01 13.73
N ASP A 77 4.66 9.03 14.63
CA ASP A 77 5.95 8.49 15.03
C ASP A 77 6.64 7.86 13.83
N TYR A 78 7.94 8.15 13.72
CA TYR A 78 8.78 7.59 12.69
C TYR A 78 9.01 6.09 12.95
N ALA A 79 8.25 5.24 12.26
CA ALA A 79 8.32 3.78 12.36
C ALA A 79 8.61 3.16 10.97
N PRO A 80 9.84 3.32 10.44
CA PRO A 80 10.19 2.75 9.15
C PRO A 80 10.15 1.22 9.24
N PRO A 81 9.47 0.54 8.29
CA PRO A 81 9.33 -0.92 8.33
C PRO A 81 10.65 -1.66 8.07
N PHE A 82 11.70 -0.97 7.63
CA PHE A 82 12.99 -1.55 7.25
C PHE A 82 14.17 -0.71 7.80
N PRO A 83 15.32 -1.35 8.10
CA PRO A 83 16.49 -0.67 8.62
C PRO A 83 17.19 0.19 7.54
N PHE A 84 17.73 1.35 7.93
CA PHE A 84 18.60 2.18 7.07
C PHE A 84 20.02 1.66 6.94
N THR A 85 20.36 0.66 7.75
CA THR A 85 21.65 -0.01 7.77
C THR A 85 21.48 -1.43 7.25
N GLY A 86 22.25 -1.79 6.23
CA GLY A 86 22.17 -3.08 5.55
C GLY A 86 22.22 -2.93 4.04
N GLY A 87 21.79 -3.98 3.33
CA GLY A 87 21.83 -4.05 1.88
C GLY A 87 23.23 -4.34 1.32
N THR A 88 23.27 -4.79 0.06
CA THR A 88 24.51 -4.90 -0.70
C THR A 88 24.77 -3.55 -1.34
N SER A 89 25.85 -2.91 -0.94
CA SER A 89 26.35 -1.68 -1.58
C SER A 89 26.64 -1.95 -3.06
N VAL A 90 25.97 -1.21 -3.95
CA VAL A 90 26.23 -1.24 -5.38
C VAL A 90 26.61 0.15 -5.85
N SER A 91 27.64 0.25 -6.69
CA SER A 91 28.08 1.50 -7.32
C SER A 91 28.42 2.62 -6.32
N VAL A 92 28.89 2.26 -5.13
CA VAL A 92 29.23 3.23 -4.09
C VAL A 92 30.48 4.01 -4.52
N ASN A 93 30.34 5.33 -4.62
CA ASN A 93 31.38 6.27 -5.06
C ASN A 93 31.85 6.10 -6.52
N THR A 94 31.13 5.35 -7.36
CA THR A 94 31.54 5.11 -8.76
C THR A 94 30.32 5.04 -9.66
N ASP A 95 30.28 5.93 -10.65
CA ASP A 95 29.23 5.96 -11.66
C ASP A 95 29.54 4.99 -12.81
N ASP A 96 28.51 4.61 -13.57
CA ASP A 96 28.60 3.76 -14.76
C ASP A 96 29.36 2.44 -14.54
N VAL A 97 29.08 1.76 -13.42
CA VAL A 97 29.68 0.46 -13.08
C VAL A 97 28.60 -0.57 -12.76
N TRP A 98 28.84 -1.82 -13.15
CA TRP A 98 28.07 -2.97 -12.70
C TRP A 98 28.57 -3.46 -11.34
N SER A 99 27.66 -3.93 -10.49
CA SER A 99 28.04 -4.68 -9.28
C SER A 99 28.79 -5.96 -9.62
N ASP A 100 29.46 -6.53 -8.62
CA ASP A 100 29.75 -7.96 -8.61
C ASP A 100 28.44 -8.77 -8.62
N VAL A 101 28.52 -10.08 -8.87
CA VAL A 101 27.35 -10.97 -8.83
C VAL A 101 26.74 -10.98 -7.42
N ILE A 102 25.44 -10.73 -7.35
CA ILE A 102 24.65 -10.70 -6.12
C ILE A 102 23.74 -11.93 -6.10
N ASN A 103 23.91 -12.77 -5.07
CA ASN A 103 23.03 -13.90 -4.81
C ASN A 103 21.75 -13.40 -4.11
N ILE A 104 20.59 -13.66 -4.72
CA ILE A 104 19.30 -13.33 -4.12
C ILE A 104 18.72 -14.53 -3.37
N PRO A 105 18.02 -14.33 -2.23
CA PRO A 105 17.60 -15.41 -1.34
C PRO A 105 16.30 -16.11 -1.81
N PHE A 106 15.88 -15.88 -3.05
CA PHE A 106 14.69 -16.46 -3.66
C PHE A 106 14.89 -16.58 -5.18
N ASP A 107 14.13 -17.47 -5.80
CA ASP A 107 14.12 -17.60 -7.25
C ASP A 107 13.29 -16.49 -7.88
N PHE A 108 13.91 -15.70 -8.74
CA PHE A 108 13.26 -14.71 -9.59
C PHE A 108 13.07 -15.25 -11.00
N CYS A 109 11.82 -15.36 -11.45
CA CYS A 109 11.53 -15.86 -12.79
C CYS A 109 11.64 -14.74 -13.83
N PHE A 110 12.67 -14.79 -14.68
CA PHE A 110 12.91 -13.83 -15.76
C PHE A 110 12.82 -14.55 -17.11
N PHE A 111 11.87 -14.14 -17.96
CA PHE A 111 11.58 -14.78 -19.26
C PHE A 111 11.40 -16.31 -19.18
N GLY A 112 10.79 -16.80 -18.10
CA GLY A 112 10.49 -18.23 -17.91
C GLY A 112 11.66 -19.04 -17.33
N GLU A 113 12.80 -18.42 -17.05
CA GLU A 113 13.93 -19.05 -16.38
C GLU A 113 14.06 -18.54 -14.94
N ALA A 114 14.24 -19.47 -13.99
CA ALA A 114 14.51 -19.12 -12.60
C ALA A 114 15.95 -18.61 -12.45
N ARG A 115 16.11 -17.46 -11.80
CA ARG A 115 17.38 -16.82 -11.52
C ARG A 115 17.53 -16.65 -10.02
N SER A 116 18.69 -17.04 -9.48
CA SER A 116 19.08 -16.84 -8.09
C SER A 116 20.21 -15.83 -7.95
N GLU A 117 20.64 -15.22 -9.06
CA GLU A 117 21.78 -14.33 -9.16
C GLU A 117 21.43 -13.15 -10.07
N MET A 118 21.95 -11.97 -9.74
CA MET A 118 21.77 -10.75 -10.54
C MET A 118 22.98 -9.82 -10.41
N ILE A 119 23.07 -8.86 -11.31
CA ILE A 119 23.92 -7.66 -11.15
C ILE A 119 23.06 -6.41 -11.28
N ILE A 120 23.47 -5.35 -10.59
CA ILE A 120 22.82 -4.03 -10.64
C ILE A 120 23.83 -3.03 -11.21
N GLY A 121 23.41 -2.21 -12.16
CA GLY A 121 24.21 -1.09 -12.69
C GLY A 121 23.93 0.19 -11.93
N SER A 122 24.88 1.13 -11.93
CA SER A 122 24.77 2.45 -11.26
C SER A 122 23.45 3.17 -11.51
N ASN A 123 22.87 2.97 -12.70
CA ASN A 123 21.71 3.71 -13.18
C ASN A 123 20.40 2.93 -12.96
N GLY A 124 20.40 1.96 -12.05
CA GLY A 124 19.22 1.20 -11.63
C GLY A 124 18.81 0.08 -12.57
N VAL A 125 19.61 -0.21 -13.59
CA VAL A 125 19.40 -1.35 -14.49
C VAL A 125 19.78 -2.66 -13.79
N VAL A 126 19.00 -3.72 -14.02
CA VAL A 126 19.24 -5.06 -13.47
C VAL A 126 19.45 -6.05 -14.61
N ALA A 127 20.46 -6.90 -14.49
CA ALA A 127 20.71 -7.97 -15.44
C ALA A 127 20.82 -9.33 -14.72
N PHE A 128 20.37 -10.37 -15.41
CA PHE A 128 20.39 -11.77 -14.96
C PHE A 128 21.22 -12.68 -15.88
N ASP A 129 21.75 -12.12 -16.97
CA ASP A 129 22.64 -12.79 -17.91
C ASP A 129 23.98 -12.04 -17.92
N PHE A 130 25.05 -12.77 -17.63
CA PHE A 130 26.42 -12.23 -17.50
C PHE A 130 27.33 -12.70 -18.64
N THR A 131 26.78 -13.41 -19.62
CA THR A 131 27.54 -13.91 -20.78
C THR A 131 27.76 -12.84 -21.84
N ASN A 132 26.99 -11.74 -21.77
CA ASN A 132 27.10 -10.60 -22.67
C ASN A 132 28.19 -9.64 -22.17
N THR A 133 29.02 -9.13 -23.09
CA THR A 133 30.08 -8.16 -22.77
C THR A 133 29.55 -6.88 -22.10
N ASN A 134 28.30 -6.52 -22.40
CA ASN A 134 27.67 -5.33 -21.86
C ASN A 134 27.22 -5.51 -20.41
N THR A 135 27.05 -6.74 -19.91
CA THR A 135 26.58 -7.06 -18.55
C THR A 135 27.67 -7.80 -17.76
N THR A 136 28.92 -7.37 -17.93
CA THR A 136 30.07 -7.94 -17.23
C THR A 136 30.08 -7.50 -15.76
N PRO A 137 30.06 -8.42 -14.77
CA PRO A 137 30.15 -8.06 -13.35
C PRO A 137 31.42 -7.24 -13.06
N GLY A 138 31.27 -6.13 -12.31
CA GLY A 138 32.36 -5.18 -12.05
C GLY A 138 32.82 -4.37 -13.28
N GLY A 139 32.21 -4.58 -14.45
CA GLY A 139 32.52 -3.89 -15.69
C GLY A 139 31.81 -2.54 -15.83
N PHE A 140 32.08 -1.86 -16.95
CA PHE A 140 31.42 -0.60 -17.30
C PHE A 140 29.93 -0.82 -17.60
N CYS A 141 29.06 -0.03 -16.97
CA CYS A 141 27.62 0.00 -17.21
C CYS A 141 27.29 1.15 -18.18
N GLN A 142 27.05 0.82 -19.44
CA GLN A 142 26.83 1.79 -20.52
C GLN A 142 25.43 2.45 -20.58
N TRP A 143 24.49 2.06 -19.71
CA TRP A 143 23.10 2.51 -19.80
C TRP A 143 22.90 3.80 -19.01
N SER A 144 22.41 4.85 -19.66
CA SER A 144 22.06 6.13 -19.01
C SER A 144 20.64 6.13 -18.42
N PHE A 145 20.39 7.02 -17.45
CA PHE A 145 19.03 7.42 -17.07
C PHE A 145 18.47 8.40 -18.12
N GLU A 146 17.22 8.21 -18.54
CA GLU A 146 16.46 9.19 -19.34
C GLU A 146 15.59 10.08 -18.43
#